data_AF-A0A5N7MT70-F1
#
_entry.id   AF-A0A5N7MT70-F1
#
_cell.length_a   1.000
_cell.length_b   1.000
_cell.length_c   1.000
_cell.angle_alpha   90.00
_cell.angle_beta   90.00
_cell.angle_gamma   90.00
#
_symmetry.space_group_name_H-M   'P 1'
#
loop_
_entity.id
_entity.type
_entity.pdbx_description
1 polymer ?
#
loop_
_entity_poly.entity_id
_entity_poly.type
_entity_poly.pdbx_seq_one_letter_code
_entity_poly.pdbx_strand_id
1 'polypeptide(L)' 'MSKTLNRCEVLARIDRDIAEGERHVVEQIALIKWMREECLDTTLAQNLLCNLEQILGYWHAHRQLLLEANPQDRAQDL' A
#
# COMPACT_ATOMS: atom_id res chain seq x y z
N MET A 1 -10.41 26.01 -5.27
CA MET A 1 -11.31 25.06 -5.96
C MET A 1 -10.68 23.67 -5.88
N SER A 2 -11.22 22.78 -5.03
CA SER A 2 -10.73 21.40 -4.95
C SER A 2 -11.14 20.68 -6.22
N LYS A 3 -10.17 20.30 -7.05
CA LYS A 3 -10.42 19.54 -8.27
C LYS A 3 -10.82 18.13 -7.82
N THR A 4 -12.11 17.80 -7.91
CA THR A 4 -12.58 16.44 -7.64
C THR A 4 -11.87 15.50 -8.61
N LEU A 5 -10.90 14.73 -8.10
CA LEU A 5 -10.21 13.70 -8.89
C LEU A 5 -11.25 12.68 -9.35
N ASN A 6 -11.24 12.34 -10.64
CA ASN A 6 -12.10 11.28 -11.13
C ASN A 6 -11.58 9.91 -10.61
N ARG A 7 -12.44 8.89 -10.62
CA ARG A 7 -12.11 7.55 -10.09
C ARG A 7 -10.83 6.96 -10.69
N CYS A 8 -10.55 7.21 -11.98
CA CYS A 8 -9.33 6.71 -12.63
C CYS A 8 -8.08 7.40 -12.09
N GLU A 9 -8.13 8.71 -11.83
CA GLU A 9 -7.01 9.46 -11.25
C GLU A 9 -6.72 9.02 -9.80
N VAL A 10 -7.77 8.72 -9.02
CA VAL A 10 -7.64 8.17 -7.66
C VAL A 10 -6.99 6.79 -7.70
N LEU A 11 -7.47 5.89 -8.56
CA LEU A 11 -6.88 4.56 -8.72
C LEU A 11 -5.42 4.64 -9.17
N ALA A 12 -5.10 5.49 -10.15
CA ALA A 12 -3.73 5.67 -10.62
C ALA A 12 -2.78 6.21 -9.53
N ARG A 13 -3.29 7.02 -8.59
CA ARG A 13 -2.52 7.46 -7.43
C ARG A 13 -2.26 6.32 -6.47
N ILE A 14 -3.29 5.55 -6.13
CA ILE A 14 -3.17 4.38 -5.25
C ILE A 14 -2.19 3.36 -5.84
N ASP A 15 -2.24 3.12 -7.16
CA ASP A 15 -1.32 2.22 -7.85
C ASP A 15 0.14 2.67 -7.72
N ARG A 16 0.41 3.98 -7.80
CA ARG A 16 1.76 4.52 -7.58
C ARG A 16 2.22 4.36 -6.13
N ASP A 17 1.33 4.66 -5.18
CA ASP A 17 1.64 4.58 -3.75
C ASP A 17 1.88 3.12 -3.32
N ILE A 18 1.13 2.16 -3.87
CA ILE A 18 1.36 0.71 -3.72
C ILE A 18 2.72 0.34 -4.30
N ALA A 19 3.01 0.71 -5.55
CA ALA A 19 4.27 0.34 -6.20
C ALA A 19 5.50 0.90 -5.46
N GLU A 20 5.39 2.09 -4.87
CA GLU A 20 6.44 2.64 -4.02
C GLU A 20 6.57 1.86 -2.70
N GLY A 21 5.46 1.52 -2.05
CA GLY A 21 5.50 0.70 -0.83
C GLY A 21 6.09 -0.69 -1.07
N GLU A 22 5.76 -1.33 -2.20
CA GLU A 22 6.32 -2.63 -2.61
C GLU A 22 7.84 -2.54 -2.81
N ARG A 23 8.35 -1.45 -3.41
CA ARG A 23 9.80 -1.20 -3.51
C ARG A 23 10.45 -1.12 -2.14
N HIS A 24 9.88 -0.35 -1.22
CA HIS A 24 10.42 -0.22 0.14
C HIS A 24 10.42 -1.55 0.91
N VAL A 25 9.43 -2.42 0.72
CA VAL A 25 9.42 -3.76 1.31
C VAL A 25 10.60 -4.58 0.80
N VAL A 26 10.84 -4.60 -0.51
CA VAL A 26 11.98 -5.33 -1.11
C VAL A 26 13.32 -4.81 -0.57
N GLU A 27 13.49 -3.49 -0.50
CA GLU A 27 14.68 -2.86 0.04
C GLU A 27 14.90 -3.20 1.52
N GLN A 28 13.82 -3.18 2.31
CA GLN A 28 13.87 -3.52 3.74
C GLN A 28 14.22 -4.99 3.98
N ILE A 29 13.71 -5.90 3.15
CA ILE A 29 14.08 -7.33 3.18
C ILE A 29 15.58 -7.49 2.88
N ALA A 30 16.10 -6.80 1.86
CA ALA A 30 17.52 -6.84 1.51
C ALA A 30 18.39 -6.29 2.66
N LEU A 31 17.98 -5.19 3.29
CA LEU A 31 18.65 -4.63 4.46
C LEU A 31 18.68 -5.63 5.62
N ILE A 32 17.55 -6.23 5.98
CA ILE A 32 17.49 -7.22 7.07
C ILE A 32 18.40 -8.41 6.77
N LYS A 33 18.43 -8.88 5.52
CA LYS A 33 19.31 -9.98 5.11
C LYS A 33 20.78 -9.62 5.33
N TRP A 34 21.22 -8.46 4.84
CA TRP A 34 22.58 -7.97 5.05
C TRP A 34 22.91 -7.81 6.55
N MET A 35 22.00 -7.22 7.34
CA MET A 35 22.20 -7.08 8.79
C MET A 35 22.39 -8.42 9.50
N ARG A 36 21.68 -9.47 9.07
CA ARG A 36 21.86 -10.84 9.61
C ARG A 36 23.22 -11.42 9.25
N GLU A 37 23.69 -11.19 8.02
CA GLU A 37 25.01 -11.65 7.56
C GLU A 37 26.14 -10.96 8.36
N GLU A 38 25.93 -9.70 8.76
CA GLU A 38 26.87 -8.93 9.58
C GLU A 38 26.65 -9.10 11.11
N CYS A 39 25.82 -10.05 11.55
CA CYS A 39 25.51 -10.29 12.96
C CYS A 39 24.98 -9.05 13.73
N LEU A 40 24.31 -8.13 13.03
CA LEU A 40 23.70 -6.93 13.61
C LEU A 40 22.31 -7.23 14.20
N ASP A 41 21.88 -6.45 15.19
CA ASP A 41 20.50 -6.52 15.71
C ASP A 41 19.50 -6.09 14.64
N THR A 42 18.53 -6.95 14.32
CA THR A 42 17.52 -6.71 13.28
C THR A 42 16.14 -6.38 13.82
N THR A 43 15.98 -6.26 15.14
CA THR A 43 14.66 -6.08 15.79
C THR A 43 13.89 -4.89 15.22
N LEU A 44 14.52 -3.72 15.15
CA LEU A 44 13.87 -2.51 14.61
C LEU A 44 13.56 -2.65 13.11
N ALA A 45 14.49 -3.24 12.35
CA ALA A 45 14.33 -3.41 10.91
C ALA A 45 13.15 -4.37 10.60
N GLN A 46 12.98 -5.43 11.38
CA GLN A 46 11.86 -6.36 11.27
C GLN A 46 10.53 -5.67 11.64
N ASN A 47 10.50 -4.87 12.69
CA ASN A 47 9.29 -4.10 13.05
C ASN A 47 8.89 -3.12 11.94
N LEU A 48 9.86 -2.46 11.31
CA LEU A 48 9.60 -1.60 10.17
C LEU A 48 9.03 -2.39 8.98
N LEU A 49 9.59 -3.56 8.67
CA LEU A 49 9.05 -4.43 7.61
C LEU A 49 7.58 -4.80 7.88
N CYS A 50 7.27 -5.26 9.11
CA CYS A 50 5.89 -5.60 9.49
C CYS A 50 4.93 -4.42 9.32
N ASN A 51 5.37 -3.20 9.63
CA ASN A 51 4.55 -2.00 9.46
C ASN A 51 4.33 -1.67 7.98
N LEU A 52 5.36 -1.79 7.15
CA LEU A 52 5.25 -1.58 5.69
C LEU A 52 4.28 -2.57 5.06
N GLU A 53 4.36 -3.86 5.43
CA GLU A 53 3.46 -4.90 4.95
C GLU A 53 2.00 -4.64 5.35
N GLN A 54 1.75 -4.20 6.59
CA GLN A 54 0.41 -3.86 7.06
C GLN A 54 -0.18 -2.66 6.30
N ILE A 55 0.63 -1.61 6.08
CA ILE A 55 0.21 -0.43 5.33
C ILE A 55 -0.10 -0.81 3.88
N LEU A 56 0.74 -1.62 3.23
CA LEU A 56 0.47 -2.13 1.89
C LEU A 56 -0.81 -2.95 1.83
N GLY A 57 -1.04 -3.83 2.81
CA GLY A 57 -2.29 -4.59 2.91
C GLY A 57 -3.52 -3.69 2.95
N TYR A 58 -3.46 -2.60 3.72
CA TYR A 58 -4.52 -1.59 3.73
C TYR A 58 -4.73 -0.93 2.37
N TRP A 59 -3.64 -0.54 1.68
CA TRP A 59 -3.75 0.09 0.36
C TRP A 59 -4.30 -0.85 -0.71
N HIS A 60 -3.91 -2.13 -0.71
CA HIS A 60 -4.48 -3.14 -1.61
C HIS A 60 -5.97 -3.32 -1.35
N ALA A 61 -6.39 -3.41 -0.08
CA ALA A 61 -7.81 -3.50 0.27
C ALA A 61 -8.58 -2.25 -0.16
N HIS A 62 -8.03 -1.05 0.07
CA HIS A 62 -8.65 0.20 -0.34
C HIS A 62 -8.80 0.30 -1.87
N ARG A 63 -7.78 -0.11 -2.61
CA ARG A 63 -7.82 -0.22 -4.08
C ARG A 63 -8.94 -1.15 -4.54
N GLN A 64 -9.05 -2.33 -3.91
CA GLN A 64 -10.07 -3.32 -4.25
C GLN A 64 -11.48 -2.75 -4.04
N LEU A 65 -11.73 -2.09 -2.91
CA LEU A 65 -13.02 -1.43 -2.64
C LEU A 65 -13.37 -0.38 -3.70
N LEU A 66 -12.38 0.40 -4.18
CA LEU A 66 -12.60 1.38 -5.26
C LEU A 66 -12.84 0.74 -6.63
N LEU A 67 -12.34 -0.47 -6.88
CA LEU A 67 -12.62 -1.24 -8.09
C LEU A 67 -14.01 -1.88 -8.04
N GLU A 68 -14.40 -2.39 -6.88
CA GLU A 68 -15.68 -3.05 -6.62
C GLU A 68 -16.84 -2.07 -6.44
N ALA A 69 -16.56 -0.81 -6.10
CA ALA A 69 -17.55 0.26 -6.06
C ALA A 69 -18.23 0.41 -7.43
N ASN A 70 -19.41 -0.21 -7.57
CA ASN A 70 -20.25 -0.15 -8.76
C ASN A 70 -20.99 1.19 -8.76
N PRO A 71 -21.01 1.95 -9.87
CA PRO A 71 -21.75 3.22 -9.93
C PRO A 71 -23.28 3.06 -9.81
N GLN A 72 -23.80 1.82 -9.80
CA GLN A 72 -25.22 1.49 -9.70
C GLN A 72 -25.72 1.26 -8.27
N ASP A 73 -24.84 1.23 -7.25
CA ASP A 73 -25.24 1.05 -5.84
C ASP A 73 -25.86 2.30 -5.20
N ARG A 74 -26.12 3.36 -6.00
CA ARG A 74 -26.86 4.56 -5.57
C ARG A 74 -28.32 4.58 -6.03
N ALA A 75 -28.84 3.48 -6.59
CA ALA A 75 -30.21 3.39 -7.09
C ALA A 75 -31.09 2.42 -6.26
N GLN A 76 -30.81 2.27 -4.96
CA GLN A 76 -31.71 1.62 -4.00
C GLN A 76 -31.95 2.55 -2.80
N ASP A 77 -32.46 3.73 -3.08
CA ASP A 77 -33.26 4.52 -2.13
C ASP A 77 -34.40 5.15 -2.96
N LEU A 78 -35.43 4.35 -3.23
CA LEU A 78 -36.76 4.80 -3.67
C LEU A 78 -37.81 4.09 -2.81
#